data_AF-A0A1Q7VYW8-F1
#
_entry.id   AF-A0A1Q7VYW8-F1
#
_cell.length_a   1.000
_cell.length_b   1.000
_cell.length_c   1.000
_cell.angle_alpha   90.00
_cell.angle_beta   90.00
_cell.angle_gamma   90.00
#
_symmetry.space_group_name_H-M   'P 1'
#
loop_
_entity.id
_entity.type
_entity.pdbx_description
1 polymer ?
#
loop_
_entity_poly.entity_id
_entity_poly.type
_entity_poly.pdbx_seq_one_letter_code
_entity_poly.pdbx_strand_id
1 'polypeptide(L)'
;MLANYAPEGFWSFMRTHYQADFIVVDPKNYRKQVGKPEVLQVANYLTQHGTGLFGMIMTRVGADKSAEWTCREQWILHNKMIIILNDADVQQMLTAKGVGEEPSTVVRQAIEQFRLRI
;
A
#
# COMPACT_ATOMS: atom_id res chain seq x y z
N MET A 1 -8.73 8.13 3.81
CA MET A 1 -8.91 7.66 2.42
C MET A 1 -9.11 8.87 1.51
N LEU A 2 -8.63 8.81 0.27
CA LEU A 2 -8.79 9.87 -0.73
C LEU A 2 -9.32 9.26 -2.03
N ALA A 3 -10.28 9.91 -2.67
CA ALA A 3 -10.79 9.46 -3.96
C ALA A 3 -9.71 9.59 -5.04
N ASN A 4 -9.58 8.58 -5.88
CA ASN A 4 -8.60 8.54 -6.94
C ASN A 4 -9.21 9.06 -8.25
N TYR A 5 -9.12 10.38 -8.44
CA TYR A 5 -9.55 11.06 -9.66
C TYR A 5 -8.41 11.36 -10.64
N ALA A 6 -7.28 10.68 -10.49
CA ALA A 6 -6.18 10.85 -11.44
C ALA A 6 -6.67 10.56 -12.86
N PRO A 7 -6.51 11.49 -13.82
CA PRO A 7 -6.91 11.26 -15.19
C PRO A 7 -5.98 10.25 -15.87
N GLU A 8 -4.69 10.33 -15.56
CA GLU A 8 -3.62 9.55 -16.19
C GLU A 8 -2.47 9.25 -15.22
N GLY A 9 -1.45 8.55 -15.71
CA GLY A 9 -0.27 8.19 -14.93
C GLY A 9 -0.49 7.05 -13.93
N PHE A 10 0.41 6.97 -12.94
CA PHE A 10 0.47 5.84 -12.01
C PHE A 10 -0.83 5.62 -11.23
N TRP A 11 -1.44 6.68 -10.70
CA TRP A 11 -2.65 6.53 -9.91
C TRP A 11 -3.87 6.15 -10.76
N SER A 12 -3.96 6.62 -12.01
CA SER A 12 -4.97 6.15 -12.96
C SER A 12 -4.80 4.66 -13.28
N PHE A 13 -3.55 4.21 -13.48
CA PHE A 13 -3.22 2.78 -13.61
C PHE A 13 -3.65 1.98 -12.37
N MET A 14 -3.38 2.47 -11.16
CA MET A 14 -3.77 1.80 -9.92
C MET A 14 -5.30 1.63 -9.82
N ARG A 15 -6.07 2.65 -10.23
CA ARG A 15 -7.54 2.56 -10.26
C ARG A 15 -8.00 1.42 -11.15
N THR A 16 -7.47 1.35 -12.37
CA THR A 16 -7.91 0.36 -13.37
C THR A 16 -7.43 -1.07 -13.05
N HIS A 17 -6.21 -1.24 -12.54
CA HIS A 17 -5.61 -2.58 -12.37
C HIS A 17 -5.75 -3.17 -10.97
N TYR A 18 -5.92 -2.34 -9.94
CA TYR A 18 -6.06 -2.78 -8.55
C TYR A 18 -7.38 -2.34 -7.90
N GLN A 19 -8.34 -1.88 -8.73
CA GLN A 19 -9.59 -1.30 -8.26
C GLN A 19 -9.33 -0.22 -7.20
N ALA A 20 -8.30 0.61 -7.36
CA ALA A 20 -7.93 1.62 -6.37
C ALA A 20 -8.77 2.90 -6.53
N ASP A 21 -10.10 2.78 -6.44
CA ASP A 21 -11.04 3.91 -6.54
C ASP A 21 -10.85 4.92 -5.41
N PHE A 22 -10.44 4.44 -4.25
CA PHE A 22 -9.90 5.24 -3.16
C PHE A 22 -8.53 4.71 -2.76
N ILE A 23 -7.64 5.64 -2.39
CA ILE A 23 -6.38 5.30 -1.76
C ILE A 23 -6.60 5.25 -0.25
N VAL A 24 -6.64 4.03 0.28
CA VAL A 24 -6.75 3.76 1.73
C VAL A 24 -5.34 3.77 2.33
N VAL A 25 -5.14 4.57 3.37
CA VAL A 25 -3.87 4.69 4.09
C VAL A 25 -4.15 4.58 5.58
N ASP A 26 -3.49 3.64 6.25
CA ASP A 26 -3.56 3.44 7.70
C ASP A 26 -2.19 3.74 8.33
N PRO A 27 -2.02 4.88 9.03
CA PRO A 27 -0.76 5.23 9.68
C PRO A 27 -0.62 4.59 11.08
N LYS A 28 0.50 3.91 11.31
CA LYS A 28 0.91 3.32 12.59
C LYS A 28 2.20 3.98 13.10
N ASN A 29 2.06 4.87 14.08
CA ASN A 29 3.16 5.70 14.60
C ASN A 29 3.87 5.12 15.85
N TYR A 30 3.87 3.80 16.02
CA TYR A 30 4.57 3.15 17.13
C TYR A 30 5.86 2.48 16.66
N ARG A 31 6.75 2.17 17.60
CA ARG A 31 8.08 1.57 17.32
C ARG A 31 8.07 0.05 17.17
N LYS A 32 6.91 -0.58 17.28
CA LYS A 32 6.72 -2.01 17.00
C LYS A 32 6.52 -2.23 15.49
N GLN A 33 6.97 -3.36 14.97
CA GLN A 33 6.55 -3.83 13.65
C GLN A 33 5.04 -4.07 13.61
N VAL A 34 4.43 -3.85 12.44
CA VAL A 34 3.03 -4.25 12.20
C VAL A 34 2.96 -5.76 11.99
N GLY A 35 1.88 -6.37 12.47
CA GLY A 35 1.61 -7.79 12.34
C GLY A 35 0.30 -8.06 11.60
N LYS A 36 -0.14 -9.31 11.68
CA LYS A 36 -1.42 -9.76 11.13
C LYS A 36 -2.62 -8.86 11.49
N PRO A 37 -2.80 -8.40 12.75
CA PRO A 37 -3.99 -7.61 13.12
C PRO A 37 -4.13 -6.32 12.31
N GLU A 38 -3.03 -5.61 12.07
CA GLU A 38 -3.04 -4.36 11.32
C GLU A 38 -3.36 -4.59 9.84
N VAL A 39 -2.84 -5.67 9.25
CA VAL A 39 -3.16 -6.05 7.86
C VAL A 39 -4.65 -6.37 7.71
N LEU A 40 -5.21 -7.17 8.64
CA LEU A 40 -6.63 -7.50 8.62
C LEU A 40 -7.51 -6.27 8.85
N GLN A 41 -7.09 -5.33 9.70
CA GLN A 41 -7.78 -4.06 9.88
C GLN A 41 -7.91 -3.31 8.56
N VAL A 42 -6.82 -3.20 7.79
CA VAL A 42 -6.87 -2.55 6.47
C VAL A 42 -7.72 -3.35 5.48
N ALA A 43 -7.58 -4.67 5.45
CA ALA A 43 -8.34 -5.54 4.56
C ALA A 43 -9.86 -5.39 4.72
N ASN A 44 -10.36 -5.10 5.93
CA ASN A 44 -11.78 -4.88 6.18
C ASN A 44 -12.34 -3.61 5.52
N TYR A 45 -11.50 -2.61 5.23
CA TYR A 45 -11.92 -1.43 4.48
C TYR A 45 -12.01 -1.69 2.97
N LEU A 46 -11.26 -2.67 2.46
CA LEU A 46 -11.11 -2.93 1.03
C LEU A 46 -12.27 -3.79 0.50
N THR A 47 -13.06 -3.21 -0.40
CA THR A 47 -14.23 -3.84 -1.02
C THR A 47 -14.39 -3.39 -2.47
N GLN A 48 -14.82 -4.31 -3.34
CA GLN A 48 -14.98 -4.06 -4.79
C GLN A 48 -16.01 -2.97 -5.12
N HIS A 49 -17.03 -2.80 -4.28
CA HIS A 49 -18.09 -1.79 -4.48
C HIS A 49 -17.94 -0.56 -3.57
N GLY A 50 -16.80 -0.44 -2.88
CA GLY A 50 -16.57 0.62 -1.89
C GLY A 50 -15.25 1.35 -2.14
N THR A 51 -14.28 1.13 -1.25
CA THR A 51 -13.00 1.86 -1.31
C THR A 51 -12.06 1.36 -2.40
N GLY A 52 -12.34 0.17 -2.95
CA GLY A 52 -11.42 -0.52 -3.82
C GLY A 52 -10.65 -1.65 -3.16
N LEU A 53 -9.71 -2.24 -3.89
CA LEU A 53 -8.92 -3.40 -3.45
C LEU A 53 -7.45 -3.07 -3.19
N PHE A 54 -7.10 -1.79 -3.06
CA PHE A 54 -5.75 -1.34 -2.74
C PHE A 54 -5.68 -0.55 -1.44
N GLY A 55 -4.72 -0.90 -0.58
CA GLY A 55 -4.45 -0.19 0.67
C GLY A 55 -2.96 -0.10 0.99
N MET A 56 -2.61 0.88 1.82
CA MET A 56 -1.26 1.08 2.32
C MET A 56 -1.25 1.17 3.84
N ILE A 57 -0.29 0.52 4.47
CA ILE A 57 0.02 0.72 5.89
C ILE A 57 1.32 1.52 5.96
N MET A 58 1.26 2.71 6.58
CA MET A 58 2.46 3.50 6.83
C MET A 58 2.93 3.25 8.26
N THR A 59 4.19 2.88 8.43
CA THR A 59 4.72 2.44 9.72
C THR A 59 6.04 3.13 10.02
N ARG A 60 6.49 3.10 11.28
CA ARG A 60 7.84 3.58 11.60
C ARG A 60 8.93 2.55 11.26
N VAL A 61 8.65 1.26 11.49
CA VAL A 61 9.68 0.21 11.49
C VAL A 61 9.51 -0.82 10.36
N GLY A 62 8.29 -1.04 9.88
CA GLY A 62 7.98 -2.07 8.88
C GLY A 62 7.13 -3.21 9.45
N ALA A 63 7.15 -4.34 8.75
CA ALA A 63 6.30 -5.50 8.99
C ALA A 63 7.06 -6.66 9.65
N ASP A 64 6.35 -7.47 10.43
CA ASP A 64 6.81 -8.79 10.82
C ASP A 64 6.41 -9.85 9.76
N LYS A 65 6.91 -11.10 9.91
CA LYS A 65 6.58 -12.20 8.99
C LYS A 65 5.09 -12.50 8.92
N SER A 66 4.36 -12.32 10.02
CA SER A 66 2.91 -12.57 10.06
C SER A 66 2.16 -11.56 9.20
N ALA A 67 2.56 -10.28 9.22
CA ALA A 67 2.02 -9.27 8.33
C ALA A 67 2.33 -9.59 6.86
N GLU A 68 3.58 -9.94 6.53
CA GLU A 68 3.95 -10.30 5.15
C GLU A 68 3.14 -11.47 4.60
N TRP A 69 2.99 -12.55 5.38
CA TRP A 69 2.15 -13.69 5.00
C TRP A 69 0.69 -13.29 4.84
N THR A 70 0.16 -12.49 5.76
CA THR A 70 -1.24 -12.05 5.70
C THR A 70 -1.48 -11.18 4.47
N CYS A 71 -0.56 -10.27 4.10
CA CYS A 71 -0.68 -9.49 2.86
C CYS A 71 -0.77 -10.39 1.62
N ARG A 72 0.05 -11.46 1.56
CA ARG A 72 0.01 -12.43 0.44
C ARG A 72 -1.30 -13.21 0.41
N GLU A 73 -1.77 -13.67 1.57
CA GLU A 73 -3.05 -14.36 1.70
C GLU A 73 -4.21 -13.48 1.21
N GLN A 74 -4.25 -12.22 1.64
CA GLN A 74 -5.27 -11.25 1.20
C GLN A 74 -5.22 -10.98 -0.31
N TRP A 75 -4.02 -10.96 -0.90
CA TRP A 75 -3.86 -10.84 -2.33
C TRP A 75 -4.34 -12.10 -3.08
N ILE A 76 -3.86 -13.28 -2.69
CA ILE A 76 -4.15 -14.54 -3.41
C ILE A 76 -5.63 -14.92 -3.31
N LEU A 77 -6.24 -14.77 -2.13
CA LEU A 77 -7.61 -15.21 -1.89
C LEU A 77 -8.67 -14.16 -2.26
N HIS A 78 -8.32 -12.88 -2.19
CA HIS A 78 -9.30 -11.79 -2.27
C HIS A 78 -8.91 -10.66 -3.22
N ASN A 79 -7.77 -10.76 -3.92
CA ASN A 79 -7.20 -9.71 -4.78
C ASN A 79 -6.96 -8.37 -4.05
N LYS A 80 -6.88 -8.39 -2.70
CA LYS A 80 -6.64 -7.21 -1.88
C LYS A 80 -5.13 -6.95 -1.82
N MET A 81 -4.68 -5.93 -2.55
CA MET A 81 -3.27 -5.50 -2.54
C MET A 81 -3.04 -4.57 -1.36
N ILE A 82 -2.27 -5.04 -0.37
CA ILE A 82 -1.90 -4.26 0.81
C ILE A 82 -0.37 -4.17 0.86
N ILE A 83 0.16 -2.96 0.67
CA ILE A 83 1.59 -2.69 0.79
C ILE A 83 1.90 -2.00 2.12
N ILE A 84 3.10 -2.23 2.63
CA ILE A 84 3.57 -1.68 3.90
C ILE A 84 4.79 -0.83 3.60
N LEU A 85 4.76 0.43 4.04
CA LEU A 85 5.83 1.40 3.84
C LEU A 85 6.34 1.85 5.21
N ASN A 86 7.66 1.94 5.38
CA ASN A 86 8.30 2.39 6.61
C ASN A 86 8.84 3.83 6.47
N ASP A 87 9.51 4.33 7.51
CA ASP A 87 10.11 5.67 7.50
C ASP A 87 11.12 5.88 6.36
N ALA A 88 11.91 4.86 6.01
CA ALA A 88 12.90 4.95 4.94
C ALA A 88 12.22 5.10 3.57
N ASP A 89 11.12 4.38 3.33
CA ASP A 89 10.33 4.52 2.11
C ASP A 89 9.75 5.94 1.99
N VAL A 90 9.22 6.49 3.10
CA VAL A 90 8.69 7.86 3.13
C VAL A 90 9.80 8.89 2.93
N GLN A 91 10.97 8.70 3.53
CA GLN A 91 12.13 9.56 3.30
C GLN A 91 12.57 9.54 1.84
N GLN A 92 12.54 8.36 1.20
CA GLN A 92 12.83 8.22 -0.23
C GLN A 92 11.80 8.98 -1.07
N MET A 93 10.50 8.89 -0.75
CA MET A 93 9.45 9.65 -1.41
C MET A 93 9.66 11.17 -1.31
N LEU A 94 10.03 11.66 -0.11
CA LEU A 94 10.28 13.08 0.13
C LEU A 94 11.53 13.56 -0.62
N THR A 95 12.59 12.76 -0.63
CA THR A 95 13.83 13.07 -1.35
C THR A 95 13.60 13.12 -2.84
N ALA A 96 12.90 12.12 -3.41
CA ALA A 96 12.50 12.10 -4.81
C ALA A 96 11.73 13.38 -5.17
N LYS A 97 10.76 13.77 -4.35
CA LYS A 97 10.01 15.02 -4.58
C LYS A 97 10.92 16.25 -4.57
N GLY A 98 11.88 16.30 -3.67
CA GLY A 98 12.83 17.40 -3.52
C GLY A 98 13.73 17.60 -4.74
N VAL A 99 14.03 16.54 -5.49
CA VAL A 99 14.86 16.59 -6.71
C VAL A 99 14.03 16.60 -8.01
N GLY A 100 12.70 16.70 -7.91
CA GLY A 100 11.80 16.73 -9.06
C GLY A 100 11.42 15.37 -9.65
N GLU A 101 11.74 14.28 -8.95
CA GLU A 101 11.31 12.92 -9.30
C GLU A 101 9.92 12.60 -8.74
N GLU A 102 9.29 11.55 -9.28
CA GLU A 102 7.95 11.12 -8.91
C GLU A 102 7.97 10.21 -7.65
N PRO A 103 7.39 10.64 -6.51
CA PRO A 103 7.38 9.84 -5.28
C PRO A 103 6.60 8.52 -5.41
N SER A 104 5.63 8.50 -6.34
CA SER A 104 4.84 7.30 -6.65
C SER A 104 5.69 6.13 -7.16
N THR A 105 6.94 6.38 -7.58
CA THR A 105 7.90 5.34 -7.95
C THR A 105 8.21 4.40 -6.79
N VAL A 106 8.27 4.90 -5.54
CA VAL A 106 8.50 4.05 -4.35
C VAL A 106 7.33 3.09 -4.13
N VAL A 107 6.09 3.59 -4.30
CA VAL A 107 4.87 2.75 -4.24
C VAL A 107 4.90 1.68 -5.33
N ARG A 108 5.28 2.06 -6.56
CA ARG A 108 5.40 1.11 -7.68
C ARG A 108 6.42 0.02 -7.38
N GLN A 109 7.60 0.38 -6.91
CA GLN A 109 8.65 -0.57 -6.53
C GLN A 109 8.19 -1.51 -5.42
N ALA A 110 7.47 -1.01 -4.41
CA ALA A 110 6.89 -1.84 -3.35
C ALA A 110 5.91 -2.88 -3.90
N ILE A 111 5.05 -2.49 -4.85
CA ILE A 111 4.11 -3.39 -5.53
C ILE A 111 4.86 -4.43 -6.38
N GLU A 112 5.87 -4.01 -7.15
CA GLU A 112 6.69 -4.92 -7.97
C GLU A 112 7.42 -5.95 -7.10
N GLN A 113 8.07 -5.51 -6.02
CA GLN A 113 8.74 -6.38 -5.06
C GLN A 113 7.76 -7.33 -4.37
N PHE A 114 6.57 -6.87 -4.01
CA PHE A 114 5.53 -7.71 -3.46
C PHE A 114 5.17 -8.83 -4.45
N ARG A 115 4.94 -8.50 -5.72
CA ARG A 115 4.56 -9.47 -6.75
C ARG A 115 5.65 -10.47 -7.11
N LEU A 116 6.93 -10.09 -7.02
CA LEU A 116 8.06 -10.99 -7.25
C LEU A 116 8.26 -12.03 -6.12
N ARG A 117 7.68 -11.79 -4.95
CA ARG A 117 7.81 -12.64 -3.76
C ARG A 117 6.58 -13.53 -3.51
N ILE A 118 5.61 -13.51 -4.43
CA ILE A 118 4.43 -14.40 -4.41
C ILE A 118 4.86 -15.82 -4.79
#